data_AF-A0A920W608-F1
#
_entry.id   AF-A0A920W608-F1
#
_cell.length_a   1.000
_cell.length_b   1.000
_cell.length_c   1.000
_cell.angle_alpha   90.00
_cell.angle_beta   90.00
_cell.angle_gamma   90.00
#
_symmetry.space_group_name_H-M   'P 1'
#
loop_
_entity.id
_entity.type
_entity.pdbx_description
1 polymer ?
#
loop_
_entity_poly.entity_id
_entity_poly.type
_entity_poly.pdbx_seq_one_letter_code
_entity_poly.pdbx_strand_id
1 'polypeptide(L)'
;MRGTPVYAGRSNTPENFEDLDVAWRWDASSFGPSTARATPTYVNGKLITVSGNRRHVVALDPATGELLWSFTEPNTNRYEYSMRKGYGKGIAYSEIDGRGVVFITSPGFFLHALDFETGRPIENWGRPVLLTGSMKLEQSTLSKT
;
A
#
# COMPACT_ATOMS: atom_id res chain seq x y z
N MET A 1 14.25 6.49 -6.23
CA MET A 1 13.37 7.06 -7.28
C MET A 1 12.70 8.27 -6.64
N ARG A 2 12.83 9.47 -7.20
CA ARG A 2 12.21 10.67 -6.61
C ARG A 2 10.68 10.55 -6.77
N GLY A 3 9.93 10.62 -5.68
CA GLY A 3 8.47 10.46 -5.69
C GLY A 3 7.74 11.55 -6.47
N THR A 4 6.46 11.33 -6.77
CA THR A 4 5.60 12.33 -7.41
C THR A 4 5.44 13.53 -6.48
N PRO A 5 5.74 14.76 -6.93
CA PRO A 5 5.50 15.96 -6.14
C PRO A 5 3.99 16.20 -5.99
N VAL A 6 3.57 16.58 -4.79
CA VAL A 6 2.25 17.16 -4.54
C VAL A 6 2.41 18.68 -4.50
N TYR A 7 1.53 19.41 -5.17
CA TYR A 7 1.58 20.87 -5.28
C TYR A 7 0.57 21.51 -4.32
N ALA A 8 0.94 22.64 -3.72
CA ALA A 8 0.08 23.43 -2.84
C ALA A 8 -0.35 24.72 -3.54
N GLY A 9 -1.58 25.18 -3.29
CA GLY A 9 -2.13 26.41 -3.85
C GLY A 9 -3.64 26.56 -3.63
N ARG A 10 -4.20 27.72 -3.99
CA ARG A 10 -5.65 27.87 -4.22
C ARG A 10 -6.07 27.00 -5.41
N SER A 11 -7.37 26.92 -5.73
CA SER A 11 -7.83 26.25 -6.97
C SER A 11 -6.96 26.65 -8.16
N ASN A 12 -6.41 25.64 -8.84
CA ASN A 12 -5.55 25.82 -9.99
C ASN A 12 -6.39 26.36 -11.15
N THR A 13 -6.07 27.56 -11.60
CA THR A 13 -6.63 28.17 -12.81
C THR A 13 -5.48 28.52 -13.77
N PRO A 14 -5.74 28.74 -15.07
CA PRO A 14 -4.69 29.15 -16.00
C PRO A 14 -3.92 30.39 -15.55
N GLU A 15 -4.54 31.27 -14.76
CA GLU A 15 -3.97 32.55 -14.32
C GLU A 15 -2.99 32.43 -13.16
N ASN A 16 -3.04 31.34 -12.38
CA ASN A 16 -2.18 31.14 -11.19
C ASN A 16 -1.29 29.89 -11.29
N PHE A 17 -1.23 29.25 -12.45
CA PHE A 17 -0.48 28.00 -12.64
C PHE A 17 1.02 28.17 -12.40
N GLU A 18 1.57 29.34 -12.76
CA GLU A 18 2.99 29.67 -12.56
C GLU A 18 3.34 29.92 -11.08
N ASP A 19 2.34 30.11 -10.22
CA ASP A 19 2.53 30.36 -8.78
C ASP A 19 2.51 29.06 -7.94
N LEU A 20 2.44 27.89 -8.59
CA LEU A 20 2.38 26.60 -7.90
C LEU A 20 3.74 26.17 -7.38
N ASP A 21 3.80 26.00 -6.06
CA ASP A 21 4.95 25.41 -5.38
C ASP A 21 4.70 23.94 -5.02
N VAL A 22 5.81 23.20 -4.94
CA VAL A 22 5.76 21.82 -4.42
C VAL A 22 5.49 21.86 -2.92
N ALA A 23 4.34 21.33 -2.51
CA ALA A 23 3.94 21.21 -1.11
C ALA A 23 4.89 20.28 -0.35
N TRP A 24 5.11 19.09 -0.91
CA TRP A 24 6.00 18.09 -0.35
C TRP A 24 6.39 17.05 -1.41
N ARG A 25 7.46 16.31 -1.09
CA ARG A 25 7.91 15.14 -1.84
C ARG A 25 8.15 14.00 -0.86
N TRP A 26 7.59 12.84 -1.17
CA TRP A 26 7.82 11.63 -0.40
C TRP A 26 8.91 10.78 -1.07
N ASP A 27 9.94 10.39 -0.30
CA ASP A 27 10.98 9.49 -0.78
C ASP A 27 10.65 8.04 -0.46
N ALA A 28 10.44 7.26 -1.51
CA ALA A 28 10.10 5.85 -1.41
C ALA A 28 11.32 4.92 -1.50
N SER A 29 12.55 5.47 -1.46
CA SER A 29 13.80 4.72 -1.64
C SER A 29 13.99 3.55 -0.66
N SER A 30 13.48 3.68 0.57
CA SER A 30 13.51 2.64 1.60
C SER A 30 12.70 1.38 1.23
N PHE A 31 11.76 1.49 0.30
CA PHE A 31 10.97 0.38 -0.23
C PHE A 31 11.64 -0.33 -1.42
N GLY A 32 12.89 0.03 -1.72
CA GLY A 32 13.70 -0.57 -2.77
C GLY A 32 13.37 -0.09 -4.18
N PRO A 33 13.90 -0.75 -5.21
CA PRO A 33 13.67 -0.37 -6.60
C PRO A 33 12.19 -0.50 -6.96
N SER A 34 11.70 0.42 -7.78
CA SER A 34 10.31 0.48 -8.21
C SER A 34 10.21 0.90 -9.67
N THR A 35 9.22 0.37 -10.38
CA THR A 35 8.74 0.91 -11.65
C THR A 35 7.44 1.66 -11.37
N ALA A 36 7.53 2.85 -10.79
CA ALA A 36 6.38 3.63 -10.35
C ALA A 36 5.43 3.94 -11.54
N ARG A 37 4.23 3.36 -11.48
CA ARG A 37 3.14 3.54 -12.47
C ARG A 37 1.80 3.81 -11.79
N ALA A 38 1.76 3.80 -10.46
CA ALA A 38 0.54 3.95 -9.70
C ALA A 38 0.13 5.42 -9.62
N THR A 39 -1.15 5.67 -9.85
CA THR A 39 -1.78 6.93 -9.47
C THR A 39 -2.28 6.80 -8.03
N PRO A 40 -1.85 7.67 -7.11
CA PRO A 40 -2.33 7.64 -5.73
C PRO A 40 -3.86 7.80 -5.65
N THR A 41 -4.48 7.11 -4.70
CA THR A 41 -5.90 7.23 -4.37
C THR A 41 -6.04 8.11 -3.14
N TYR A 42 -6.73 9.25 -3.27
CA TYR A 42 -7.13 10.07 -2.13
C TYR A 42 -8.54 9.69 -1.69
N VAL A 43 -8.70 9.24 -0.44
CA VAL A 43 -10.00 8.86 0.11
C VAL A 43 -9.99 9.04 1.62
N ASN A 44 -11.10 9.57 2.18
CA ASN A 44 -11.30 9.76 3.62
C ASN A 44 -10.08 10.33 4.36
N GLY A 45 -9.45 11.36 3.77
CA GLY A 45 -8.32 12.07 4.38
C GLY A 45 -6.98 11.34 4.33
N LYS A 46 -6.85 10.21 3.61
CA LYS A 46 -5.57 9.52 3.39
C LYS A 46 -5.22 9.48 1.91
N LEU A 47 -3.93 9.58 1.61
CA LEU A 47 -3.40 9.33 0.27
C LEU A 47 -2.75 7.95 0.23
N ILE A 48 -3.33 7.01 -0.52
CA ILE A 48 -2.85 5.63 -0.59
C ILE A 48 -2.26 5.33 -1.96
N THR A 49 -1.07 4.74 -2.00
CA THR A 49 -0.41 4.32 -3.24
C THR A 49 0.40 3.04 -3.03
N VAL A 50 1.11 2.59 -4.08
CA VAL A 50 2.02 1.45 -4.01
C VAL A 50 3.45 1.84 -4.36
N SER A 51 4.42 1.21 -3.69
CA SER A 51 5.84 1.41 -3.93
C SER A 51 6.63 0.10 -3.95
N GLY A 52 7.82 0.13 -4.55
CA GLY A 52 8.77 -0.98 -4.60
C GLY A 52 8.33 -2.18 -5.44
N ASN A 53 9.28 -3.05 -5.77
CA ASN A 53 9.04 -4.31 -6.49
C ASN A 53 8.24 -5.35 -5.68
N ARG A 54 8.19 -5.18 -4.36
CA ARG A 54 7.33 -5.98 -3.47
C ARG A 54 5.88 -5.46 -3.43
N ARG A 55 5.60 -4.33 -4.10
CA ARG A 55 4.29 -3.66 -4.13
C ARG A 55 3.78 -3.40 -2.71
N HIS A 56 4.60 -2.70 -1.96
CA HIS A 56 4.23 -2.18 -0.65
C HIS A 56 3.03 -1.25 -0.83
N VAL A 57 1.95 -1.47 -0.10
CA VAL A 57 0.87 -0.47 0.01
C VAL A 57 1.29 0.53 1.07
N VAL A 58 1.19 1.81 0.77
CA VAL A 58 1.55 2.89 1.70
C VAL A 58 0.39 3.86 1.80
N ALA A 59 0.03 4.23 3.03
CA ALA A 59 -0.90 5.32 3.30
C ALA A 59 -0.13 6.50 3.88
N LEU A 60 -0.35 7.66 3.30
CA LEU A 60 0.30 8.90 3.66
C LEU A 60 -0.73 9.92 4.16
N ASP A 61 -0.29 10.78 5.07
CA ASP A 61 -0.98 12.03 5.37
C ASP A 61 -0.87 12.94 4.12
N PRO A 62 -2.00 13.41 3.55
CA PRO A 62 -2.01 14.21 2.34
C PRO A 62 -1.45 15.63 2.54
N ALA A 63 -1.51 16.17 3.75
CA ALA A 63 -1.04 17.51 4.08
C ALA A 63 0.48 17.54 4.29
N THR A 64 1.04 16.50 4.94
CA THR A 64 2.46 16.49 5.32
C THR A 64 3.31 15.52 4.49
N GLY A 65 2.70 14.52 3.85
CA GLY A 65 3.41 13.40 3.21
C GLY A 65 3.95 12.37 4.20
N GLU A 66 3.57 12.44 5.48
CA GLU A 66 4.01 11.50 6.51
C GLU A 66 3.44 10.09 6.27
N LEU A 67 4.25 9.06 6.51
CA LEU A 67 3.82 7.67 6.40
C LEU A 67 2.96 7.27 7.61
N LEU A 68 1.66 7.05 7.38
CA LEU A 68 0.70 6.62 8.41
C LEU A 68 0.80 5.12 8.69
N TRP A 69 0.80 4.32 7.62
CA TRP A 69 1.00 2.87 7.69
C TRP A 69 1.52 2.32 6.37
N SER A 70 2.09 1.11 6.43
CA SER A 70 2.45 0.36 5.23
C SER A 70 2.12 -1.11 5.39
N PHE A 71 1.85 -1.77 4.27
CA PHE A 71 1.62 -3.21 4.18
C PHE A 71 2.56 -3.82 3.14
N THR A 72 3.11 -4.99 3.48
CA THR A 72 3.90 -5.82 2.56
C THR A 72 3.43 -7.25 2.66
N GLU A 73 3.14 -7.89 1.52
CA GLU A 73 2.88 -9.33 1.49
C GLU A 73 4.08 -10.09 2.09
N PRO A 74 3.88 -11.12 2.92
CA PRO A 74 4.94 -12.04 3.30
C PRO A 74 5.72 -12.59 2.10
N ASN A 75 6.93 -13.11 2.32
CA ASN A 75 7.64 -13.70 1.19
C ASN A 75 6.97 -15.01 0.76
N THR A 76 6.76 -15.18 -0.55
CA THR A 76 6.08 -16.35 -1.10
C THR A 76 6.85 -16.88 -2.31
N ASN A 77 6.81 -18.20 -2.53
CA ASN A 77 7.39 -18.79 -3.75
C ASN A 77 6.81 -18.13 -5.02
N ARG A 78 5.53 -17.71 -4.98
CA ARG A 78 4.88 -16.97 -6.06
C ARG A 78 5.49 -15.62 -6.33
N TYR A 79 5.85 -14.89 -5.27
CA TYR A 79 6.62 -13.67 -5.42
C TYR A 79 7.99 -13.96 -6.04
N GLU A 80 8.70 -15.00 -5.60
CA GLU A 80 10.06 -15.30 -6.07
C GLU A 80 10.13 -15.54 -7.57
N TYR A 81 9.23 -16.38 -8.12
CA TYR A 81 9.17 -16.65 -9.56
C TYR A 81 8.44 -15.58 -10.37
N SER A 82 7.89 -14.54 -9.74
CA SER A 82 7.06 -13.55 -10.43
C SER A 82 7.86 -12.77 -11.48
N MET A 83 7.42 -12.86 -12.74
CA MET A 83 8.01 -12.13 -13.87
C MET A 83 7.63 -10.63 -13.89
N ARG A 84 6.65 -10.21 -13.07
CA ARG A 84 6.09 -8.84 -13.08
C ARG A 84 6.09 -8.19 -11.68
N LYS A 85 7.24 -8.20 -11.01
CA LYS A 85 7.43 -7.62 -9.66
C LYS A 85 7.15 -6.10 -9.64
N GLY A 86 7.73 -5.35 -10.57
CA GLY A 86 7.71 -3.88 -10.55
C GLY A 86 6.42 -3.18 -11.02
N TYR A 87 5.49 -3.89 -11.65
CA TYR A 87 4.29 -3.25 -12.23
C TYR A 87 3.10 -3.30 -11.26
N GLY A 88 2.78 -2.17 -10.62
CA GLY A 88 1.57 -1.96 -9.82
C GLY A 88 0.79 -0.73 -10.30
N LYS A 89 -0.55 -0.78 -10.28
CA LYS A 89 -1.43 0.30 -10.75
C LYS A 89 -2.12 1.09 -9.63
N GLY A 90 -1.86 0.78 -8.36
CA GLY A 90 -2.53 1.36 -7.20
C GLY A 90 -3.42 0.34 -6.50
N ILE A 91 -4.36 0.84 -5.72
CA ILE A 91 -5.30 0.06 -4.90
C ILE A 91 -6.73 0.25 -5.41
N ALA A 92 -7.65 -0.61 -4.97
CA ALA A 92 -9.08 -0.33 -4.98
C ALA A 92 -9.55 -0.09 -3.55
N TYR A 93 -10.53 0.80 -3.37
CA TYR A 93 -11.14 1.10 -2.08
C TYR A 93 -12.64 0.82 -2.16
N SER A 94 -13.21 0.28 -1.09
CA SER A 94 -14.65 0.22 -0.88
C SER A 94 -14.95 0.39 0.60
N GLU A 95 -16.17 0.80 0.91
CA GLU A 95 -16.75 0.64 2.24
C GLU A 95 -17.61 -0.63 2.25
N ILE A 96 -17.46 -1.46 3.29
CA ILE A 96 -18.21 -2.71 3.47
C ILE A 96 -18.65 -2.75 4.94
N ASP A 97 -19.96 -2.78 5.18
CA ASP A 97 -20.56 -2.78 6.53
C ASP A 97 -20.02 -1.65 7.43
N GLY A 98 -19.87 -0.45 6.87
CA GLY A 98 -19.34 0.73 7.58
C GLY A 98 -17.83 0.73 7.82
N ARG A 99 -17.10 -0.24 7.26
CA ARG A 99 -15.64 -0.37 7.35
C ARG A 99 -14.98 -0.05 6.02
N GLY A 100 -13.99 0.84 6.02
CA GLY A 100 -13.13 1.06 4.87
C GLY A 100 -12.21 -0.14 4.60
N VAL A 101 -12.19 -0.62 3.35
CA VAL A 101 -11.39 -1.76 2.91
C VAL A 101 -10.57 -1.39 1.70
N VAL A 102 -9.26 -1.66 1.78
CA VAL A 102 -8.30 -1.47 0.70
C VAL A 102 -7.99 -2.83 0.08
N PHE A 103 -8.22 -2.95 -1.22
CA PHE A 103 -7.90 -4.14 -1.99
C PHE A 103 -6.64 -3.94 -2.81
N ILE A 104 -5.75 -4.93 -2.76
CA ILE A 104 -4.53 -4.94 -3.56
C ILE A 104 -4.25 -6.34 -4.10
N THR A 105 -3.98 -6.43 -5.40
CA THR A 105 -3.37 -7.63 -5.97
C THR A 105 -1.86 -7.55 -5.77
N SER A 106 -1.25 -8.60 -5.23
CA SER A 106 0.19 -8.66 -4.97
C SER A 106 0.99 -9.19 -6.16
N PRO A 107 2.33 -9.06 -6.18
CA PRO A 107 3.14 -9.63 -7.26
C PRO A 107 3.10 -11.16 -7.32
N GLY A 108 2.76 -11.82 -6.20
CA GLY A 108 2.47 -13.25 -6.12
C GLY A 108 1.07 -13.64 -6.63
N PHE A 109 0.31 -12.70 -7.17
CA PHE A 109 -1.06 -12.87 -7.66
C PHE A 109 -2.09 -13.22 -6.57
N PHE A 110 -1.83 -12.81 -5.33
CA PHE A 110 -2.83 -12.88 -4.26
C PHE A 110 -3.64 -11.59 -4.19
N LEU A 111 -4.92 -11.71 -3.85
CA LEU A 111 -5.76 -10.56 -3.53
C LEU A 111 -5.82 -10.40 -2.01
N HIS A 112 -5.28 -9.30 -1.51
CA HIS A 112 -5.39 -8.92 -0.10
C HIS A 112 -6.51 -7.90 0.08
N ALA A 113 -7.23 -8.04 1.20
CA ALA A 113 -8.08 -7.00 1.76
C ALA A 113 -7.42 -6.50 3.04
N LEU A 114 -7.26 -5.19 3.14
CA LEU A 114 -6.64 -4.51 4.26
C LEU A 114 -7.65 -3.57 4.91
N ASP A 115 -7.61 -3.48 6.23
CA ASP A 115 -8.28 -2.45 6.99
C ASP A 115 -7.73 -1.07 6.60
N PHE A 116 -8.61 -0.14 6.21
CA PHE A 116 -8.22 1.17 5.72
C PHE A 116 -7.49 2.03 6.78
N GLU A 117 -7.86 1.90 8.05
CA GLU A 117 -7.27 2.72 9.12
C GLU A 117 -5.88 2.23 9.54
N THR A 118 -5.68 0.91 9.54
CA THR A 118 -4.48 0.29 10.12
C THR A 118 -3.54 -0.35 9.11
N GLY A 119 -4.00 -0.60 7.88
CA GLY A 119 -3.26 -1.36 6.87
C GLY A 119 -3.13 -2.85 7.17
N ARG A 120 -3.78 -3.35 8.24
CA ARG A 120 -3.72 -4.76 8.64
C ARG A 120 -4.62 -5.62 7.75
N PRO A 121 -4.24 -6.87 7.44
CA PRO A 121 -5.13 -7.79 6.73
C PRO A 121 -6.47 -7.96 7.46
N ILE A 122 -7.56 -7.95 6.70
CA ILE A 122 -8.89 -8.29 7.23
C ILE A 122 -8.90 -9.77 7.61
N GLU A 123 -9.27 -10.04 8.87
CA GLU A 123 -9.42 -11.41 9.35
C GLU A 123 -10.51 -12.16 8.58
N ASN A 124 -10.31 -13.46 8.37
CA ASN A 124 -11.23 -14.33 7.64
C ASN A 124 -11.50 -13.90 6.19
N TRP A 125 -10.66 -13.05 5.60
CA TRP A 125 -10.72 -12.72 4.17
C TRP A 125 -10.04 -13.80 3.32
N GLY A 126 -10.76 -14.25 2.28
CA GLY A 126 -10.25 -15.24 1.34
C GLY A 126 -10.07 -16.62 1.96
N ARG A 127 -9.20 -17.44 1.36
CA ARG A 127 -8.83 -18.76 1.89
C ARG A 127 -7.36 -18.76 2.29
N PRO A 128 -6.99 -19.39 3.41
CA PRO A 128 -5.58 -19.59 3.74
C PRO A 128 -4.88 -20.31 2.61
N VAL A 129 -3.75 -19.77 2.17
CA VAL A 129 -2.86 -20.44 1.23
C VAL A 129 -1.66 -20.92 2.01
N LEU A 130 -1.39 -22.22 1.95
CA LEU A 130 -0.19 -22.78 2.55
C LEU A 130 1.03 -22.17 1.87
N LEU A 131 1.76 -21.37 2.62
CA LEU A 131 3.08 -20.91 2.21
C LEU A 131 4.05 -22.06 2.46
N THR A 132 4.42 -22.78 1.41
CA THR A 132 5.49 -23.78 1.51
C THR A 132 6.80 -23.05 1.84
N GLY A 133 7.18 -23.09 3.12
CA GLY A 133 8.46 -22.56 3.61
C GLY A 133 8.41 -21.52 4.75
N SER A 134 7.25 -21.13 5.28
CA SER A 134 7.21 -20.21 6.44
C SER A 134 7.04 -20.96 7.77
N MET A 135 7.96 -20.67 8.70
CA MET A 135 8.06 -21.08 10.10
C MET A 135 6.71 -21.42 10.77
N LYS A 136 6.62 -22.63 11.36
CA LYS A 136 5.53 -22.99 12.28
C LYS A 136 5.42 -21.89 13.33
N LEU A 137 4.26 -21.23 13.41
CA LEU A 137 3.87 -20.56 14.64
C LEU A 137 3.62 -21.69 15.65
N GLU A 138 4.55 -21.90 16.59
CA GLU A 138 4.24 -22.65 17.79
C GLU A 138 3.17 -21.86 18.55
N GLN A 139 1.93 -22.35 18.47
CA GLN A 139 0.94 -22.02 19.48
C GLN A 139 1.39 -22.74 20.75
N SER A 140 2.00 -21.99 21.68
CA SER A 140 2.32 -22.52 23.00
C SER A 140 1.01 -22.87 23.70
N THR A 141 0.71 -24.17 23.78
CA THR A 141 -0.38 -24.69 24.60
C THR A 141 -0.06 -24.41 26.07
N LEU A 142 -0.72 -23.41 26.65
CA LEU A 142 -0.77 -23.28 28.10
C LEU A 142 -1.66 -24.41 28.65
N SER A 143 -1.01 -25.50 29.06
CA SER A 143 -1.61 -26.51 29.93
C SER A 143 -1.89 -25.85 31.28
N LYS A 144 -3.16 -25.54 31.56
CA LYS A 144 -3.62 -25.31 32.94
C LYS A 144 -3.46 -26.61 33.72
N THR A 145 -2.70 -26.55 34.81
CA THR A 145 -2.84 -27.48 35.95
C THR A 145 -3.86 -26.88 36.91
#